data_AF-B0TCG0-F1
#
_entry.id   AF-B0TCG0-F1
#
_cell.length_a   1.000
_cell.length_b   1.000
_cell.length_c   1.000
_cell.angle_alpha   90.00
_cell.angle_beta   90.00
_cell.angle_gamma   90.00
#
_symmetry.space_group_name_H-M   'P 1'
#
loop_
_entity.id
_entity.type
_entity.pdbx_description
1 polymer ?
#
loop_
_entity_poly.entity_id
_entity_poly.type
_entity_poly.pdbx_seq_one_letter_code
_entity_poly.pdbx_strand_id
1 'polypeptide(L)' 'MTLDRSLKGQRVYITAIRHPLVRAQAIRFGISEGETVTVQEVIPAGPVIVRKRHQELAIGRRMAADIGIRVMA' A
#
# COMPACT_ATOMS: atom_id res chain seq x y z
N MET A 1 0.89 0.85 11.34
CA MET A 1 1.27 2.15 10.72
C MET A 1 0.46 2.32 9.43
N THR A 2 0.64 3.41 8.68
CA THR A 2 -0.01 3.60 7.37
C THR A 2 1.01 3.39 6.24
N LEU A 3 0.53 3.06 5.03
CA LEU A 3 1.41 2.64 3.92
C LEU A 3 2.37 3.75 3.49
N ASP A 4 1.98 5.03 3.59
CA ASP A 4 2.82 6.20 3.33
C ASP A 4 4.05 6.32 4.25
N ARG A 5 4.02 5.63 5.41
CA ARG A 5 5.11 5.60 6.41
C ARG A 5 5.96 4.34 6.34
N SER A 6 5.72 3.48 5.35
CA SER A 6 6.53 2.30 5.12
C SER A 6 7.92 2.67 4.59
N LEU A 7 8.84 1.70 4.61
CA LEU A 7 10.18 1.83 4.06
C LEU A 7 10.35 0.89 2.86
N LYS A 8 11.21 1.30 1.93
CA LYS A 8 11.67 0.47 0.82
C LYS A 8 12.13 -0.90 1.32
N GLY A 9 11.74 -1.94 0.61
CA GLY A 9 12.08 -3.34 0.90
C GLY A 9 11.15 -4.02 1.90
N GLN A 10 10.32 -3.28 2.64
CA GLN A 10 9.43 -3.90 3.62
C GLN A 10 8.35 -4.75 2.95
N ARG A 11 8.13 -5.95 3.50
CA ARG A 11 6.93 -6.73 3.23
C ARG A 11 5.86 -6.33 4.22
N VAL A 12 4.69 -5.95 3.73
CA VAL A 12 3.63 -5.36 4.56
C VAL A 12 2.30 -6.07 4.32
N TYR A 13 1.56 -6.28 5.40
CA TYR A 13 0.21 -6.83 5.40
C TYR A 13 -0.81 -5.70 5.50
N ILE A 14 -1.79 -5.67 4.60
CA ILE A 14 -2.86 -4.68 4.57
C ILE A 14 -3.89 -5.02 5.65
N THR A 15 -3.97 -4.18 6.67
CA THR A 15 -4.85 -4.37 7.85
C THR A 15 -6.19 -3.68 7.72
N ALA A 16 -6.28 -2.55 7.02
CA ALA A 16 -7.50 -1.77 6.87
C ALA A 16 -7.39 -0.81 5.68
N ILE A 17 -8.51 -0.54 4.99
CA ILE A 17 -8.61 0.55 4.01
C ILE A 17 -9.79 1.45 4.40
N ARG A 18 -9.49 2.58 5.05
CA ARG A 18 -10.48 3.34 5.82
C ARG A 18 -11.47 4.12 4.98
N HIS A 19 -11.07 4.62 3.82
CA HIS A 19 -11.91 5.48 2.99
C HIS A 19 -12.65 4.66 1.90
N PRO A 20 -13.99 4.70 1.79
CA PRO A 20 -14.75 3.86 0.86
C PRO A 20 -14.36 4.01 -0.62
N LEU A 21 -14.16 5.25 -1.09
CA LEU A 21 -13.66 5.49 -2.46
C LEU A 21 -12.26 4.93 -2.69
N VAL A 22 -11.35 5.10 -1.73
CA VAL A 22 -10.00 4.51 -1.75
C VAL A 22 -10.08 2.99 -1.75
N ARG A 23 -10.98 2.39 -0.97
CA ARG A 23 -11.20 0.94 -0.95
C ARG A 23 -11.65 0.42 -2.31
N ALA A 24 -12.61 1.09 -2.96
CA ALA A 24 -13.06 0.71 -4.29
C ALA A 24 -11.93 0.80 -5.34
N GLN A 25 -11.08 1.82 -5.27
CA GLN A 25 -9.91 1.96 -6.15
C GLN A 25 -8.85 0.90 -5.87
N ALA A 26 -8.49 0.68 -4.60
CA ALA A 26 -7.47 -0.28 -4.19
C ALA A 26 -7.81 -1.71 -4.65
N ILE A 27 -9.07 -2.13 -4.49
CA ILE A 27 -9.54 -3.45 -4.89
C ILE A 27 -9.34 -3.68 -6.39
N ARG A 28 -9.59 -2.67 -7.24
CA ARG A 28 -9.38 -2.77 -8.70
C ARG A 28 -7.92 -3.02 -9.07
N PHE A 29 -6.99 -2.57 -8.24
CA PHE A 29 -5.56 -2.81 -8.39
C PHE A 29 -5.07 -4.05 -7.61
N GLY A 30 -6.00 -4.88 -7.10
CA GLY A 30 -5.67 -6.10 -6.37
C GLY A 30 -5.13 -5.86 -4.96
N ILE A 31 -5.41 -4.69 -4.37
CA ILE A 31 -5.05 -4.36 -2.98
C ILE A 31 -6.32 -4.34 -2.14
N SER A 32 -6.41 -5.28 -1.22
CA SER A 32 -7.52 -5.40 -0.27
C SER A 32 -6.97 -5.71 1.12
N GLU A 33 -7.82 -5.55 2.13
CA GLU A 33 -7.55 -6.08 3.47
C GLU A 33 -7.26 -7.57 3.39
N GLY A 34 -6.29 -8.04 4.18
CA GLY A 34 -5.85 -9.43 4.16
C GLY A 34 -4.68 -9.74 3.23
N GLU A 35 -4.30 -8.80 2.36
CA GLU A 35 -3.25 -9.02 1.37
C GLU A 35 -1.85 -8.64 1.87
N THR A 36 -0.84 -9.26 1.29
CA THR A 36 0.57 -8.90 1.52
C THR A 36 1.17 -8.34 0.23
N VAL A 37 1.85 -7.20 0.36
CA VAL A 37 2.60 -6.55 -0.73
C VAL A 37 4.01 -6.23 -0.29
N THR A 38 4.92 -6.03 -1.24
CA THR A 38 6.28 -5.56 -0.97
C THR A 38 6.42 -4.11 -1.39
N VAL A 39 6.92 -3.25 -0.51
CA VAL A 39 7.23 -1.85 -0.83
C VAL A 39 8.50 -1.82 -1.67
N GLN A 40 8.38 -1.45 -2.94
CA GLN A 40 9.51 -1.34 -3.87
C GLN A 40 10.23 -0.01 -3.73
N GLU A 41 9.48 1.07 -3.54
CA GLU A 41 10.04 2.41 -3.42
C GLU A 41 9.06 3.35 -2.69
N VAL A 42 9.60 4.37 -2.03
CA VAL A 42 8.80 5.43 -1.40
C VAL A 42 9.30 6.76 -1.92
N ILE A 43 8.59 7.33 -2.91
CA ILE A 43 9.02 8.58 -3.53
C ILE A 43 8.72 9.75 -2.57
N PRO A 44 9.70 10.58 -2.18
CA PRO A 44 9.48 11.75 -1.32
C PRO A 44 8.44 12.69 -1.92
N ALA A 45 7.44 13.10 -1.12
CA ALA A 45 6.24 13.83 -1.56
C ALA A 45 5.39 13.15 -2.68
N GLY A 46 5.88 12.06 -3.27
CA GLY A 46 5.24 11.28 -4.31
C GLY A 46 4.57 10.01 -3.80
N PRO A 47 4.22 9.09 -4.72
CA PRO A 47 3.52 7.84 -4.41
C PRO A 47 4.42 6.82 -3.68
N VAL A 48 3.78 5.83 -3.07
CA VAL A 48 4.43 4.59 -2.61
C VAL A 48 4.28 3.56 -3.72
N ILE A 49 5.40 2.99 -4.18
CA ILE A 49 5.40 1.92 -5.17
C ILE A 49 5.37 0.59 -4.43
N VAL A 50 4.34 -0.22 -4.67
CA VAL A 50 4.23 -1.57 -4.12
C VAL A 50 4.21 -2.60 -5.23
N ARG A 51 4.77 -3.77 -4.96
CA ARG A 51 4.71 -4.94 -5.83
C ARG A 51 3.82 -6.01 -5.23
N LYS A 52 2.91 -6.53 -6.06
CA LYS A 52 2.13 -7.73 -5.79
C LYS A 52 2.35 -8.70 -6.95
N ARG A 53 2.92 -9.87 -6.68
CA ARG A 53 3.30 -10.85 -7.71
C ARG A 53 4.22 -10.21 -8.78
N HIS A 54 3.78 -10.16 -10.03
CA HIS A 54 4.50 -9.62 -11.19
C HIS A 54 4.07 -8.19 -11.57
N GLN A 55 3.23 -7.53 -10.77
CA GLN A 55 2.74 -6.18 -11.04
C GLN A 55 3.23 -5.20 -9.98
N GLU A 56 3.61 -4.01 -10.45
CA GLU A 56 3.92 -2.86 -9.61
C GLU A 56 2.81 -1.83 -9.71
N LEU A 57 2.49 -1.20 -8.58
CA LEU A 57 1.45 -0.20 -8.47
C LEU A 57 2.00 1.03 -7.75
N ALA A 58 1.84 2.19 -8.38
CA ALA A 58 2.07 3.48 -7.74
C ALA A 58 0.80 3.92 -7.00
N ILE A 59 0.88 3.98 -5.67
CA ILE A 59 -0.23 4.42 -4.82
C ILE A 59 0.03 5.85 -4.40
N GLY A 60 -0.84 6.77 -4.84
CA GLY A 60 -0.73 8.18 -4.47
C GLY A 60 -0.65 8.38 -2.96
N ARG A 61 0.13 9.36 -2.51
CA ARG A 61 0.45 9.56 -1.09
C ARG A 61 -0.77 9.67 -0.17
N ARG A 62 -1.81 10.39 -0.60
CA ARG A 62 -3.08 10.51 0.15
C ARG A 62 -3.77 9.16 0.32
N MET A 63 -3.85 8.38 -0.76
CA MET A 63 -4.40 7.02 -0.73
C MET A 63 -3.57 6.11 0.18
N ALA A 64 -2.24 6.19 0.14
CA ALA A 64 -1.37 5.42 1.00
C ALA A 64 -1.53 5.76 2.50
N ALA A 65 -1.85 7.02 2.82
CA ALA A 65 -2.13 7.44 4.20
C ALA A 65 -3.44 6.85 4.77
N ASP A 66 -4.39 6.48 3.91
CA ASP A 66 -5.65 5.83 4.31
C ASP A 66 -5.57 4.30 4.43
N ILE A 67 -4.43 3.71 4.05
CA ILE A 67 -4.19 2.26 4.05
C ILE A 67 -3.38 1.89 5.29
N GLY A 68 -4.02 1.19 6.23
CA GLY A 68 -3.37 0.65 7.42
C GLY A 68 -2.56 -0.59 7.09
N ILE A 69 -1.33 -0.66 7.59
CA ILE A 69 -0.41 -1.78 7.39
C ILE A 69 0.24 -2.28 8.69
N ARG A 70 0.64 -3.55 8.65
CA ARG A 70 1.56 -4.19 9.59
C ARG A 70 2.78 -4.68 8.83
N VAL A 71 3.98 -4.27 9.26
CA VAL A 71 5.23 -4.78 8.71
C VAL A 71 5.38 -6.23 9.13
N MET A 72 5.76 -7.09 8.19
CA MET A 72 6.04 -8.50 8.42
C MET A 72 7.54 -8.66 8.71
N ALA A 73 7.87 -9.53 9.66
CA ALA A 73 9.25 -9.93 9.97
C ALA A 73 9.82 -10.80 8.85
#